data_AF-A0A3N5GPN0-F1
#
_entry.id   AF-A0A3N5GPN0-F1
#
_cell.length_a   1.000
_cell.length_b   1.000
_cell.length_c   1.000
_cell.angle_alpha   90.00
_cell.angle_beta   90.00
_cell.angle_gamma   90.00
#
_symmetry.space_group_name_H-M   'P 1'
#
loop_
_entity.id
_entity.type
_entity.pdbx_description
1 polymer ?
#
loop_
_entity_poly.entity_id
_entity_poly.type
_entity_poly.pdbx_seq_one_letter_code
_entity_poly.pdbx_strand_id
1 'polypeptide(L)' 'MPALFTALGLVLVIEGLLYALVPGQLRRIAELLRQVTDDQLRIGGASAIALGVLIVWITRSVSG' A
#
# COMPACT_ATOMS: atom_id res chain seq x y z
N MET A 1 10.04 0.93 19.81
CA MET A 1 10.62 2.01 18.99
C MET A 1 11.36 1.57 17.72
N PRO A 2 12.06 0.41 17.61
CA PRO A 2 12.71 0.04 16.35
C PRO A 2 11.75 -0.46 15.26
N ALA A 3 10.64 -1.11 15.64
CA ALA A 3 9.70 -1.72 14.69
C ALA A 3 9.07 -0.71 13.70
N LEU A 4 8.86 0.54 14.11
CA LEU A 4 8.35 1.59 13.21
C LEU A 4 9.35 1.94 12.11
N PHE A 5 10.62 2.11 12.47
CA PHE A 5 11.70 2.37 11.51
C PHE A 5 11.93 1.16 10.60
N THR A 6 11.82 -0.07 11.13
CA THR A 6 11.89 -1.28 10.32
C THR A 6 10.73 -1.37 9.32
N ALA A 7 9.50 -1.12 9.77
CA ALA A 7 8.33 -1.11 8.88
C ALA A 7 8.46 -0.03 7.80
N LEU A 8 8.91 1.18 8.17
CA LEU A 8 9.16 2.27 7.22
C LEU A 8 10.24 1.89 6.20
N GLY A 9 11.35 1.29 6.64
CA GLY A 9 12.41 0.81 5.77
C GLY A 9 11.91 -0.25 4.78
N LEU A 10 11.09 -1.19 5.24
CA LEU A 10 10.49 -2.21 4.38
C LEU A 10 9.53 -1.61 3.34
N VAL A 11 8.71 -0.64 3.72
CA VAL A 11 7.84 0.08 2.78
C VAL A 11 8.67 0.75 1.68
N LEU A 12 9.77 1.43 2.04
CA LEU A 12 10.66 2.07 1.06
C LEU A 12 11.34 1.06 0.13
N VAL A 13 11.75 -0.10 0.65
CA VAL A 13 12.33 -1.18 -0.18
C VAL A 13 11.29 -1.71 -1.17
N ILE A 14 10.05 -1.96 -0.73
CA ILE A 14 8.98 -2.46 -1.59
C ILE A 14 8.63 -1.43 -2.67
N GLU A 15 8.43 -0.17 -2.29
CA GLU A 15 8.20 0.95 -3.21
C GLU A 15 9.34 1.07 -4.23
N GLY A 16 10.60 1.12 -3.76
CA GLY A 16 11.79 1.18 -4.60
C GLY A 16 11.89 0.03 -5.60
N LEU A 17 11.55 -1.19 -5.16
CA LEU A 17 11.57 -2.37 -6.01
C LEU A 17 10.50 -2.29 -7.12
N LEU A 18 9.30 -1.79 -6.82
CA LEU A 18 8.27 -1.56 -7.83
C LEU A 18 8.75 -0.55 -8.88
N TYR A 19 9.38 0.55 -8.45
CA TYR A 19 9.95 1.54 -9.38
C TYR A 19 11.07 0.96 -10.24
N ALA A 20 11.92 0.10 -9.69
CA ALA A 20 13.06 -0.47 -10.41
C ALA A 20 12.65 -1.61 -11.37
N LEU A 21 11.75 -2.49 -10.95
CA LEU A 21 11.44 -3.73 -11.67
C LEU A 21 10.29 -3.56 -12.67
N VAL A 22 9.28 -2.75 -12.34
CA VAL A 22 8.06 -2.59 -13.15
C VAL A 22 7.67 -1.11 -13.37
N PRO A 23 8.61 -0.23 -13.80
CA PRO A 23 8.34 1.20 -13.98
C PRO A 23 7.22 1.48 -15.00
N GLY A 24 7.09 0.65 -16.04
CA GLY A 24 6.05 0.79 -17.06
C GLY A 24 4.63 0.59 -16.51
N GLN A 25 4.46 -0.39 -15.62
CA GLN A 25 3.16 -0.65 -14.98
C GLN A 25 2.75 0.53 -14.10
N LEU A 26 3.69 1.09 -13.32
CA LEU A 26 3.44 2.23 -12.45
C LEU A 26 3.02 3.47 -13.23
N ARG A 27 3.66 3.75 -14.38
CA ARG A 27 3.26 4.85 -15.27
C ARG A 27 1.83 4.66 -15.78
N ARG A 28 1.48 3.44 -16.20
CA ARG A 28 0.11 3.13 -16.65
C ARG A 28 -0.92 3.30 -15.54
N ILE A 29 -0.60 2.85 -14.32
CA ILE A 29 -1.47 3.07 -13.15
C ILE A 29 -1.64 4.57 -12.89
N ALA A 30 -0.56 5.35 -12.96
CA ALA A 30 -0.63 6.80 -12.79
C ALA A 30 -1.50 7.48 -13.86
N GLU A 31 -1.47 7.01 -15.12
CA GLU A 31 -2.37 7.48 -16.17
C GLU A 31 -3.83 7.14 -15.90
N LEU A 32 -4.11 5.93 -15.40
CA LEU A 32 -5.46 5.52 -15.02
C LEU A 32 -5.97 6.36 -13.83
N LEU A 33 -5.11 6.64 -12.85
CA LEU A 33 -5.47 7.45 -11.69
C LEU A 33 -5.89 8.87 -12.06
N ARG A 34 -5.42 9.42 -13.18
CA ARG A 34 -5.88 10.73 -13.68
C ARG A 34 -7.34 10.74 -14.13
N GLN A 35 -7.91 9.57 -14.40
CA GLN A 35 -9.30 9.42 -14.85
C GLN A 35 -10.24 9.07 -13.70
N VAL A 36 -9.70 8.75 -12.53
CA VAL A 36 -10.45 8.41 -11.31
C VAL A 36 -10.79 9.70 -10.56
N THR A 37 -12.01 9.83 -10.08
CA THR A 37 -12.40 10.99 -9.27
C THR A 37 -11.84 10.91 -7.85
N ASP A 38 -11.67 12.06 -7.19
CA ASP A 38 -11.17 12.10 -5.82
C ASP A 38 -12.00 11.25 -4.85
N ASP A 39 -13.33 11.23 -5.01
CA ASP A 39 -14.22 10.40 -4.18
C ASP A 39 -13.98 8.91 -4.37
N GLN A 40 -13.78 8.46 -5.61
CA GLN A 40 -13.45 7.06 -5.90
C GLN A 40 -12.09 6.69 -5.30
N LEU A 41 -11.11 7.59 -5.39
CA LEU A 41 -9.78 7.37 -4.81
C LEU A 41 -9.84 7.30 -3.28
N ARG A 42 -10.65 8.15 -2.64
CA ARG A 42 -10.87 8.14 -1.19
C ARG A 42 -11.53 6.85 -0.72
N ILE A 43 -12.57 6.38 -1.41
CA ILE A 43 -13.25 5.12 -1.09
C ILE A 43 -12.29 3.94 -1.29
N GLY A 44 -11.56 3.91 -2.40
CA GLY A 44 -10.53 2.91 -2.66
C GLY A 44 -9.47 2.86 -1.56
N GLY A 45 -8.90 4.02 -1.20
CA GLY A 45 -7.93 4.13 -0.11
C GLY A 45 -8.48 3.70 1.24
N ALA A 46 -9.71 4.11 1.60
CA ALA A 46 -10.35 3.70 2.84
C ALA A 46 -10.58 2.18 2.91
N SER A 47 -10.98 1.57 1.79
CA SER A 47 -11.15 0.11 1.71
C SER A 47 -9.80 -0.63 1.86
N ALA A 48 -8.73 -0.11 1.24
CA ALA A 48 -7.39 -0.68 1.37
C ALA A 48 -6.87 -0.60 2.81
N ILE A 49 -7.11 0.53 3.50
CA ILE A 49 -6.78 0.69 4.92
C ILE A 49 -7.57 -0.31 5.77
N ALA A 50 -8.88 -0.42 5.56
CA ALA A 50 -9.73 -1.34 6.31
C ALA A 50 -9.28 -2.80 6.14
N LEU A 51 -8.96 -3.22 4.91
CA LEU A 51 -8.42 -4.54 4.62
C LEU A 51 -7.05 -4.76 5.28
N GLY A 52 -6.15 -3.77 5.19
CA GLY A 52 -4.83 -3.85 5.83
C GLY A 52 -4.92 -4.01 7.34
N VAL A 53 -5.80 -3.24 8.00
CA VAL A 53 -6.06 -3.36 9.43
C VAL A 53 -6.64 -4.73 9.77
N LEU A 54 -7.59 -5.24 8.97
CA LEU A 54 -8.18 -6.56 9.17
C LEU A 54 -7.13 -7.67 9.08
N ILE A 55 -6.24 -7.62 8.09
CA ILE A 55 -5.15 -8.60 7.93
C ILE A 55 -4.20 -8.57 9.14
N VAL A 56 -3.78 -7.37 9.57
CA VAL A 56 -2.93 -7.22 10.76
C VAL A 56 -3.62 -7.77 12.01
N TRP A 57 -4.92 -7.48 12.17
CA TRP A 57 -5.71 -7.95 13.31
C TRP A 57 -5.81 -9.48 13.33
N ILE A 58 -6.16 -10.12 12.21
CA ILE A 58 -6.22 -11.58 12.09
C ILE A 58 -4.85 -12.19 12.39
N THR A 59 -3.79 -11.68 11.75
CA THR A 59 -2.44 -12.22 11.93
C THR A 59 -2.00 -12.13 13.39
N ARG A 60 -2.26 -11.00 14.04
CA ARG A 60 -1.98 -10.81 15.48
C ARG A 60 -2.84 -11.70 16.37
N SER A 61 -4.11 -11.94 16.02
CA SER A 61 -5.00 -12.80 16.79
C SER A 61 -4.63 -14.28 16.74
N VAL A 62 -4.05 -14.73 15.61
CA VAL A 62 -3.60 -16.12 15.42
C VAL A 62 -2.23 -16.37 16.03
N SER A 63 -1.40 -15.33 16.18
CA SER A 63 -0.04 -15.42 16.76
C SER A 63 0.02 -15.05 18.25
N GLY A 64 -1.13 -14.71 18.86
CA GLY A 64 -1.29 -14.36 20.26
C GLY A 64 -1.83 -15.48 21.12
#